data_AF-A0A929YUX7-F1
#
_entry.id   AF-A0A929YUX7-F1
#
_cell.length_a   1.000
_cell.length_b   1.000
_cell.length_c   1.000
_cell.angle_alpha   90.00
_cell.angle_beta   90.00
_cell.angle_gamma   90.00
#
_symmetry.space_group_name_H-M   'P 1'
#
loop_
_entity.id
_entity.type
_entity.pdbx_description
1 polymer ?
#
loop_
_entity_poly.entity_id
_entity_poly.type
_entity_poly.pdbx_seq_one_letter_code
_entity_poly.pdbx_strand_id
1 'polypeptide(L)'
;MQEETNKFIAPIKGRVRKYLDDKGIRLSSFFSETGVSESSFRGKSAYSEFGGEILSVIVRTYPDISAHWLLTGEEDVARAQASIIGGKANVMAKDGAKVTYTHSCLDNCGSFSEGNTSVTTLLETLREQLGEKDRQMAEKDKQIEMLHKMLSKYMDLNL
;
A
#
# COMPACT_ATOMS: atom_id res chain seq x y z
N MET A 1 0.68 13.11 24.65
CA MET A 1 0.44 12.09 23.60
C MET A 1 -1.04 11.81 23.61
N GLN A 2 -1.77 12.32 22.63
CA GLN A 2 -3.22 12.04 22.49
C GLN A 2 -3.36 10.77 21.64
N GLU A 3 -3.86 9.70 22.26
CA GLU A 3 -4.40 8.54 21.55
C GLU A 3 -5.72 8.95 20.89
N GLU A 4 -5.66 9.45 19.67
CA GLU A 4 -6.86 9.73 18.88
C GLU A 4 -7.37 8.43 18.24
N THR A 5 -8.23 7.76 18.99
CA THR A 5 -9.46 7.10 18.52
C THR A 5 -9.33 6.18 17.30
N ASN A 6 -8.95 4.93 17.51
CA ASN A 6 -9.29 3.85 16.59
C ASN A 6 -10.80 3.48 16.77
N LYS A 7 -11.70 4.41 16.40
CA LYS A 7 -13.15 4.25 16.50
C LYS A 7 -13.75 3.64 15.23
N PHE A 8 -13.06 2.71 14.58
CA PHE A 8 -13.63 1.87 13.52
C PHE A 8 -13.00 0.48 13.61
N ILE A 9 -13.85 -0.53 13.72
CA ILE A 9 -13.44 -1.88 14.14
C ILE A 9 -13.36 -2.84 12.94
N ALA A 10 -13.98 -2.46 11.83
CA ALA A 10 -13.91 -3.13 10.55
C ALA A 10 -12.73 -2.58 9.70
N PRO A 11 -11.71 -3.40 9.36
CA PRO A 11 -10.54 -2.99 8.58
C PRO A 11 -10.80 -2.20 7.29
N ILE A 12 -11.80 -2.57 6.47
CA ILE A 12 -12.05 -1.85 5.20
C ILE A 12 -12.65 -0.47 5.47
N LYS A 13 -13.59 -0.36 6.43
CA LYS A 13 -14.14 0.94 6.85
C LYS A 13 -13.07 1.87 7.41
N GLY A 14 -12.13 1.35 8.20
CA GLY A 14 -10.98 2.09 8.69
C GLY A 14 -10.12 2.65 7.54
N ARG A 15 -9.87 1.84 6.51
CA ARG A 15 -9.10 2.27 5.33
C ARG A 15 -9.83 3.30 4.48
N VAL A 16 -11.13 3.16 4.27
CA VAL A 16 -11.93 4.22 3.62
C VAL A 16 -11.81 5.52 4.39
N ARG A 17 -11.90 5.47 5.73
CA ARG A 17 -11.77 6.68 6.55
C ARG A 17 -10.40 7.34 6.38
N LYS A 18 -9.32 6.56 6.48
CA LYS A 18 -7.95 7.02 6.25
C LYS A 18 -7.80 7.68 4.88
N TYR A 19 -8.29 7.01 3.82
CA TYR A 19 -8.27 7.55 2.46
C TYR A 19 -8.99 8.90 2.35
N LEU A 20 -10.17 9.03 2.97
CA LEU A 20 -10.94 10.28 2.95
C LEU A 20 -10.22 11.40 3.71
N ASP A 21 -9.63 11.09 4.86
CA ASP A 21 -8.87 12.05 5.67
C ASP A 21 -7.61 12.53 4.93
N ASP A 22 -6.87 11.62 4.29
CA ASP A 22 -5.69 11.95 3.47
C ASP A 22 -6.03 12.85 2.27
N LYS A 23 -7.23 12.71 1.71
CA LYS A 23 -7.75 13.51 0.59
C LYS A 23 -8.50 14.77 1.02
N GLY A 24 -8.70 14.98 2.33
CA GLY A 24 -9.52 16.08 2.85
C GLY A 24 -11.01 15.99 2.47
N ILE A 25 -11.50 14.79 2.15
CA ILE A 25 -12.90 14.55 1.77
C ILE A 25 -13.73 14.37 3.04
N ARG A 26 -14.82 15.14 3.15
CA ARG A 26 -15.74 15.03 4.29
C ARG A 26 -16.54 13.74 4.21
N LEU A 27 -16.75 13.10 5.36
CA LEU A 27 -17.54 11.86 5.47
C LEU A 27 -19.00 12.05 4.97
N SER A 28 -19.57 13.25 5.16
CA SER A 28 -20.88 13.63 4.62
C SER A 28 -20.92 13.58 3.09
N SER A 29 -19.85 14.03 2.42
CA SER A 29 -19.75 14.00 0.96
C SER A 29 -19.64 12.56 0.48
N PHE A 30 -18.83 11.75 1.15
CA PHE A 30 -18.73 10.31 0.91
C PHE A 30 -20.09 9.60 0.97
N PHE A 31 -20.89 9.85 2.01
CA PHE A 31 -22.22 9.26 2.13
C PHE A 31 -23.16 9.67 1.00
N SER A 32 -23.11 10.94 0.60
CA SER A 32 -23.93 11.44 -0.51
C SER A 32 -23.51 10.86 -1.86
N GLU A 33 -22.21 10.68 -2.10
CA GLU A 33 -21.66 10.26 -3.40
C GLU A 33 -21.72 8.73 -3.59
N THR A 34 -21.62 7.96 -2.50
CA THR A 34 -21.66 6.49 -2.53
C THR A 34 -23.03 5.91 -2.21
N GLY A 35 -23.96 6.72 -1.69
CA GLY A 35 -25.27 6.24 -1.21
C GLY A 35 -25.19 5.42 0.07
N VAL A 36 -24.01 5.36 0.72
CA VAL A 36 -23.84 4.68 2.00
C VAL A 36 -24.50 5.52 3.10
N SER A 37 -25.41 4.91 3.86
CA SER A 37 -26.00 5.57 5.02
C SER A 37 -24.97 5.82 6.10
N GLU A 38 -25.01 7.00 6.72
CA GLU A 38 -24.18 7.36 7.88
C GLU A 38 -24.34 6.36 9.05
N SER A 39 -25.52 5.75 9.18
CA SER A 39 -25.76 4.72 10.20
C SER A 39 -24.86 3.49 10.04
N SER A 40 -24.34 3.22 8.84
CA SER A 40 -23.38 2.13 8.58
C SER A 40 -22.04 2.32 9.31
N PHE A 41 -21.71 3.57 9.67
CA PHE A 41 -20.50 3.92 10.40
C PHE A 41 -20.72 4.11 11.91
N ARG A 42 -21.91 3.78 12.42
CA ARG A 42 -22.27 3.97 13.83
C ARG A 42 -22.77 2.67 14.45
N GLY A 43 -22.71 2.60 15.78
CA GLY A 43 -23.25 1.48 16.55
C GLY A 43 -22.70 0.12 16.12
N LYS A 44 -23.56 -0.91 16.11
CA LYS A 44 -23.18 -2.28 15.74
C LYS A 44 -22.73 -2.41 14.27
N SER A 45 -23.24 -1.58 13.37
CA SER A 45 -22.87 -1.61 11.95
C SER A 45 -21.45 -1.13 11.70
N ALA A 46 -20.85 -0.35 12.60
CA ALA A 46 -19.44 0.04 12.51
C ALA A 46 -18.45 -1.15 12.64
N TYR A 47 -18.93 -2.28 13.17
CA TYR A 47 -18.16 -3.51 13.37
C TYR A 47 -18.26 -4.47 12.18
N SER A 48 -19.25 -4.30 11.31
CA SER A 48 -19.41 -5.12 10.11
C SER A 48 -18.75 -4.44 8.92
N GLU A 49 -18.17 -5.25 8.03
CA GLU A 49 -17.59 -4.75 6.79
C GLU A 49 -18.65 -4.27 5.78
N PHE A 50 -18.17 -3.58 4.75
CA PHE A 50 -18.98 -3.31 3.57
C PHE A 50 -19.31 -4.60 2.82
N GLY A 51 -20.53 -4.70 2.31
CA GLY A 51 -20.86 -5.72 1.32
C GLY A 51 -20.19 -5.44 -0.03
N GLY A 52 -20.03 -6.47 -0.86
CA GLY A 52 -19.36 -6.36 -2.16
C GLY A 52 -19.94 -5.29 -3.10
N GLU A 53 -21.26 -5.11 -3.07
CA GLU A 53 -21.94 -4.05 -3.85
C GLU A 53 -21.49 -2.65 -3.44
N ILE A 54 -21.32 -2.40 -2.13
CA ILE A 54 -20.87 -1.08 -1.66
C ILE A 54 -19.40 -0.86 -2.02
N LEU A 55 -18.58 -1.91 -1.96
CA LEU A 55 -17.17 -1.82 -2.38
C LEU A 55 -17.04 -1.49 -3.87
N SER A 56 -17.88 -2.07 -4.73
CA SER A 56 -17.88 -1.77 -6.17
C SER A 56 -18.27 -0.30 -6.43
N VAL A 57 -19.25 0.22 -5.70
CA VAL A 57 -19.64 1.63 -5.76
C VAL A 57 -18.50 2.54 -5.29
N ILE A 58 -17.84 2.22 -4.17
CA ILE A 58 -16.72 3.02 -3.65
C ILE A 58 -15.59 3.12 -4.69
N VAL A 59 -15.15 1.99 -5.25
CA VAL A 59 -14.06 1.96 -6.24
C VAL A 59 -14.45 2.68 -7.53
N ARG A 60 -15.73 2.64 -7.91
CA ARG A 60 -16.24 3.39 -9.09
C ARG A 60 -16.29 4.90 -8.83
N THR A 61 -16.70 5.33 -7.64
CA THR A 61 -16.83 6.75 -7.27
C THR A 61 -15.46 7.38 -7.02
N TYR A 62 -14.52 6.64 -6.44
CA TYR A 62 -13.16 7.10 -6.15
C TYR A 62 -12.14 6.26 -6.94
N PRO A 63 -11.98 6.49 -8.26
CA PRO A 63 -11.14 5.63 -9.12
C PRO A 63 -9.64 5.67 -8.78
N ASP A 64 -9.21 6.63 -7.96
CA ASP A 64 -7.86 6.73 -7.43
C ASP A 64 -7.62 5.88 -6.17
N ILE A 65 -8.68 5.30 -5.58
CA ILE A 65 -8.53 4.29 -4.53
C ILE A 65 -8.17 2.93 -5.15
N SER A 66 -7.07 2.32 -4.71
CA SER A 66 -6.74 0.96 -5.16
C SER A 66 -7.67 -0.04 -4.49
N ALA A 67 -8.38 -0.84 -5.31
CA ALA A 67 -9.20 -1.94 -4.82
C ALA A 67 -8.39 -2.99 -4.06
N HIS A 68 -7.14 -3.24 -4.50
CA HIS A 68 -6.23 -4.15 -3.82
C HIS A 68 -5.92 -3.63 -2.42
N TRP A 69 -5.40 -2.40 -2.33
CA TRP A 69 -5.11 -1.76 -1.04
C TRP A 69 -6.33 -1.66 -0.13
N LEU A 70 -7.51 -1.37 -0.70
CA LEU A 70 -8.76 -1.28 0.05
C LEU A 70 -9.21 -2.62 0.64
N LEU A 71 -8.82 -3.75 0.04
CA LEU A 71 -9.16 -5.10 0.50
C LEU A 71 -8.07 -5.72 1.37
N THR A 72 -6.80 -5.61 0.99
CA THR A 72 -5.65 -6.25 1.65
C THR A 72 -4.93 -5.35 2.66
N GLY A 73 -4.87 -4.04 2.40
CA GLY A 73 -4.16 -3.06 3.22
C GLY A 73 -2.71 -2.91 2.80
N GLU A 74 -2.31 -3.64 1.76
CA GLU A 74 -1.00 -3.60 1.16
C GLU A 74 -1.02 -2.60 0.00
N GLU A 75 -0.06 -1.68 -0.01
CA GLU A 75 0.11 -0.73 -1.09
C GLU A 75 0.40 -1.47 -2.41
N ASP A 76 -0.08 -0.93 -3.53
CA ASP A 76 0.24 -1.47 -4.85
C ASP A 76 1.74 -1.26 -5.14
N VAL A 77 2.58 -2.25 -4.83
CA VAL A 77 4.03 -2.22 -5.16
C VAL A 77 4.27 -2.30 -6.68
N ALA A 78 3.26 -2.65 -7.46
CA ALA A 78 3.40 -2.92 -8.89
C ALA A 78 2.33 -2.22 -9.75
N ARG A 79 2.57 -0.96 -10.13
CA ARG A 79 1.85 -0.34 -11.27
C ARG A 79 2.65 0.73 -12.01
N ALA A 80 3.95 0.51 -12.19
CA ALA A 80 4.75 1.29 -13.16
C ALA A 80 4.83 0.62 -14.55
N GLN A 81 4.34 -0.62 -14.72
CA GLN A 81 4.74 -1.48 -15.85
C GLN A 81 3.60 -1.83 -16.84
N ALA A 82 2.40 -1.24 -16.71
CA ALA A 82 1.22 -1.68 -17.48
C ALA A 82 0.54 -0.61 -18.36
N SER A 83 1.10 0.59 -18.51
CA SER A 83 0.50 1.65 -19.35
C SER A 83 1.02 1.70 -20.79
N ILE A 84 1.41 0.55 -21.37
CA ILE A 84 1.76 0.48 -22.82
C ILE A 84 0.76 -0.38 -23.62
N ILE A 85 -0.14 -1.13 -22.96
CA ILE A 85 -1.12 -2.00 -23.64
C ILE A 85 -2.57 -1.54 -23.32
N GLY A 86 -2.81 -0.24 -23.43
CA GLY A 86 -4.14 0.35 -23.44
C GLY A 86 -4.55 0.73 -24.86
N GLY A 87 -4.33 -0.17 -25.82
CA GLY A 87 -4.78 0.02 -27.20
C GLY A 87 -6.31 0.15 -27.22
N LYS A 88 -6.79 1.35 -27.56
CA LYS A 88 -8.20 1.63 -27.87
C LYS A 88 -8.67 0.65 -28.96
N ALA A 89 -9.46 -0.35 -28.60
CA ALA A 89 -10.14 -1.21 -29.56
C ALA A 89 -11.58 -0.74 -29.73
N ASN A 90 -11.81 0.17 -30.68
CA ASN A 90 -13.15 0.48 -31.18
C ASN A 90 -13.50 -0.61 -32.21
N VAL A 91 -14.05 -1.74 -31.78
CA VAL A 91 -14.52 -2.77 -32.72
C VAL A 91 -16.00 -2.54 -33.02
N MET A 92 -16.27 -1.78 -34.08
CA MET A 92 -17.57 -1.83 -34.78
C MET A 92 -17.45 -2.87 -35.89
N ALA A 93 -17.98 -4.07 -35.67
CA ALA A 93 -18.15 -5.05 -36.74
C ALA A 93 -19.38 -4.63 -37.58
N LYS A 94 -19.14 -4.15 -38.81
CA LYS A 94 -20.17 -4.16 -39.86
C LYS A 94 -19.92 -5.37 -40.75
N ASP A 95 -20.95 -6.19 -40.88
CA ASP A 95 -21.14 -7.35 -41.74
C ASP A 95 -20.07 -8.45 -41.77
N GLY A 96 -20.46 -9.61 -41.23
CA GLY A 96 -20.12 -10.92 -41.79
C GLY A 96 -18.73 -11.52 -41.52
N ALA A 97 -17.82 -10.82 -40.83
CA ALA A 97 -16.51 -11.39 -40.50
C ALA A 97 -16.59 -12.31 -39.26
N LYS A 98 -16.34 -13.61 -39.45
CA LYS A 98 -16.23 -14.61 -38.38
C LYS A 98 -15.07 -14.27 -37.46
N VAL A 99 -15.38 -13.75 -36.27
CA VAL A 99 -14.40 -13.54 -35.19
C VAL A 99 -13.90 -14.91 -34.74
N THR A 100 -12.64 -15.22 -35.03
CA THR A 100 -12.00 -16.44 -34.55
C THR A 100 -11.37 -16.13 -33.20
N TYR A 101 -11.92 -16.70 -32.12
CA TYR A 101 -11.31 -16.62 -30.81
C TYR A 101 -10.05 -17.50 -30.82
N THR A 102 -8.89 -16.87 -30.98
CA THR A 102 -7.61 -17.53 -30.74
C THR A 102 -7.44 -17.68 -29.23
N HIS A 103 -7.74 -18.88 -28.71
CA HIS A 103 -7.27 -19.28 -27.39
C HIS A 103 -5.77 -19.57 -27.48
N SER A 104 -4.96 -18.52 -27.50
CA SER A 104 -3.52 -18.68 -27.23
C SER A 104 -3.39 -19.00 -25.75
N CYS A 105 -3.20 -20.28 -25.44
CA CYS A 105 -2.48 -20.66 -24.24
C CYS A 105 -1.09 -20.03 -24.36
N LEU A 106 -0.87 -18.94 -23.62
CA LEU A 106 0.44 -18.36 -23.49
C LEU A 106 1.21 -19.26 -22.51
N ASP A 107 1.79 -20.33 -23.05
CA ASP A 107 2.88 -21.02 -22.40
C ASP A 107 4.01 -19.99 -22.23
N ASN A 108 4.06 -19.34 -21.06
CA ASN A 108 5.21 -18.53 -20.69
C ASN A 108 6.34 -19.47 -20.23
N CYS A 109 6.90 -20.19 -21.20
CA CYS A 109 8.22 -20.80 -21.14
C CYS A 109 9.09 -20.02 -22.12
N GLY A 110 9.52 -18.85 -21.68
CA GLY A 110 10.45 -17.99 -22.41
C GLY A 110 11.26 -17.23 -21.38
N SER A 111 12.50 -17.67 -21.15
CA SER A 111 13.48 -16.94 -20.37
C SER A 111 13.63 -15.52 -20.91
N PHE A 112 13.00 -14.55 -20.25
CA PHE A 112 13.26 -13.14 -20.46
C PHE A 112 14.53 -12.76 -19.69
N SER A 113 15.67 -12.94 -20.35
CA SER A 113 16.95 -12.38 -19.92
C SER A 113 17.21 -11.08 -20.69
N GLU A 114 16.56 -9.98 -20.31
CA GLU A 114 16.96 -8.62 -20.70
C GLU A 114 16.10 -7.61 -19.94
N GLY A 115 16.53 -7.23 -18.73
CA GLY A 115 15.84 -6.24 -17.90
C GLY A 115 16.29 -6.12 -16.44
N ASN A 116 17.11 -7.05 -15.92
CA ASN A 116 17.39 -7.09 -14.48
C ASN A 116 18.60 -6.27 -14.00
N THR A 117 19.31 -5.56 -14.88
CA THR A 117 20.50 -4.76 -14.49
C THR A 117 20.19 -3.71 -13.43
N SER A 118 19.02 -3.06 -13.50
CA SER A 118 18.63 -2.05 -12.49
C SER A 118 18.27 -2.64 -11.12
N VAL A 119 17.74 -3.87 -11.09
CA VAL A 119 17.34 -4.54 -9.84
C VAL A 119 18.57 -5.09 -9.12
N THR A 120 19.54 -5.63 -9.88
CA THR A 120 20.81 -6.10 -9.31
C THR A 120 21.61 -4.96 -8.69
N THR A 121 21.68 -3.80 -9.34
CA THR A 121 22.38 -2.61 -8.80
C THR A 121 21.70 -2.05 -7.54
N LEU A 122 20.37 -2.09 -7.46
CA LEU A 122 19.63 -1.66 -6.27
C LEU A 122 19.88 -2.61 -5.09
N LEU A 123 19.91 -3.92 -5.33
CA LEU A 123 20.19 -4.93 -4.31
C LEU A 123 21.60 -4.77 -3.72
N GLU A 124 22.60 -4.50 -4.55
CA GLU A 124 23.97 -4.21 -4.10
C GLU A 124 24.01 -2.95 -3.24
N THR A 125 23.37 -1.87 -3.69
CA THR A 125 23.31 -0.60 -2.94
C THR A 125 22.63 -0.77 -1.58
N LEU A 126 21.53 -1.53 -1.52
CA LEU A 126 20.81 -1.79 -0.26
C LEU A 126 21.64 -2.63 0.71
N ARG A 127 22.35 -3.63 0.20
CA ARG A 127 23.26 -4.46 1.01
C ARG A 127 24.38 -3.63 1.64
N GLU A 128 24.96 -2.70 0.88
CA GLU A 128 25.96 -1.77 1.39
C GLU A 128 25.39 -0.84 2.46
N GLN A 129 24.18 -0.32 2.25
CA GLN A 129 23.52 0.53 3.25
C GLN A 129 23.22 -0.19 4.56
N LEU A 130 22.81 -1.47 4.52
CA LEU A 130 22.61 -2.27 5.72
C LEU A 130 23.93 -2.46 6.48
N GLY A 131 25.01 -2.82 5.77
CA GLY A 131 26.32 -3.01 6.40
C GLY A 131 26.88 -1.73 7.04
N GLU A 132 26.69 -0.58 6.39
CA GLU A 132 27.11 0.70 6.96
C GLU A 132 26.26 1.10 8.17
N LYS A 133 24.96 0.80 8.18
CA LYS A 133 24.10 1.01 9.35
C LYS A 133 24.53 0.13 10.53
N ASP A 134 24.87 -1.13 10.29
CA ASP A 134 25.39 -2.04 11.32
C ASP A 134 26.71 -1.55 11.91
N ARG A 135 27.61 -1.04 11.07
CA ARG A 135 28.88 -0.43 11.51
C ARG A 135 28.65 0.81 12.38
N GLN A 136 27.69 1.66 12.00
CA GLN A 136 27.32 2.83 12.79
C GLN A 136 26.70 2.45 14.14
N MET A 137 25.89 1.39 14.20
CA MET A 137 25.35 0.89 15.47
C MET A 137 26.46 0.39 16.38
N ALA A 138 27.37 -0.44 15.87
CA ALA A 138 28.51 -0.94 16.66
C ALA A 138 29.42 0.18 17.20
N GLU A 139 29.60 1.26 16.45
CA GLU A 139 30.38 2.42 16.92
C GLU A 139 29.64 3.20 18.02
N LYS A 140 28.32 3.38 17.87
CA LYS A 140 27.51 4.00 18.94
C LYS A 140 27.50 3.15 20.20
N ASP A 141 27.47 1.82 20.09
CA ASP A 141 27.54 0.91 21.24
C ASP A 141 28.86 1.08 22.01
N LYS A 142 30.00 1.23 21.31
CA LYS A 142 31.29 1.54 21.96
C LYS A 142 31.29 2.90 22.66
N GLN A 143 30.68 3.92 22.04
CA GLN A 143 30.56 5.24 22.66
C GLN A 143 29.72 5.18 23.94
N ILE A 144 28.62 4.42 23.92
CA ILE A 144 27.80 4.15 25.11
C ILE A 144 28.63 3.45 26.19
N GLU A 145 29.41 2.43 25.83
CA GLU A 145 30.29 1.72 26.79
C GLU A 145 31.33 2.66 27.41
N MET A 146 31.93 3.54 26.61
CA MET A 146 32.92 4.51 27.08
C MET A 146 32.30 5.55 28.02
N LEU A 147 31.10 6.03 27.73
CA LEU A 147 30.33 6.92 28.61
C LEU A 147 29.98 6.23 29.92
N HIS A 148 29.54 4.96 29.90
CA HIS A 148 29.29 4.19 31.12
C HIS A 148 30.56 4.07 31.98
N LYS A 149 31.72 3.79 31.37
CA LYS A 149 33.00 3.73 32.09
C LYS A 149 33.38 5.07 32.72
N MET A 150 33.19 6.17 32.00
CA MET A 150 33.45 7.51 32.52
C MET A 150 32.54 7.87 33.69
N LEU A 151 31.24 7.56 33.59
CA LEU A 151 30.26 7.79 34.65
C LEU A 151 30.55 6.92 35.88
N SER A 152 30.87 5.64 35.70
CA SER A 152 31.27 4.74 36.79
C SER A 152 32.46 5.31 37.54
N LYS A 153 33.51 5.71 36.82
CA LYS A 153 34.71 6.31 37.41
C LYS A 153 34.39 7.60 38.18
N TYR A 154 33.51 8.45 37.66
CA TYR A 154 33.13 9.70 38.34
C TYR A 154 32.31 9.45 39.61
N MET A 155 31.49 8.39 39.62
CA MET A 155 30.76 7.96 40.82
C MET A 155 31.71 7.40 41.88
N ASP A 156 32.70 6.59 41.49
CA ASP A 156 33.69 6.00 42.40
C ASP A 156 34.64 7.04 43.03
N LEU A 157 34.83 8.20 42.37
CA LEU A 157 35.66 9.31 42.85
C LEU A 157 34.94 10.28 43.79
N ASN A 158 33.60 10.20 43.89
CA ASN A 158 32.77 11.10 44.69
C ASN A 158 32.06 10.39 45.88
N LEU A 159 32.44 9.14 46.18
CA LEU A 159 32.16 8.45 47.45
C LEU A 159 33.41 8.46 48.34
#